data_AF-A0A1G4RDV8-F1
#
_entry.id   AF-A0A1G4RDV8-F1
#
_cell.length_a   1.000
_cell.length_b   1.000
_cell.length_c   1.000
_cell.angle_alpha   90.00
_cell.angle_beta   90.00
_cell.angle_gamma   90.00
#
_symmetry.space_group_name_H-M   'P 1'
#
loop_
_entity.id
_entity.type
_entity.pdbx_description
1 polymer ?
#
loop_
_entity_poly.entity_id
_entity_poly.type
_entity_poly.pdbx_seq_one_letter_code
_entity_poly.pdbx_strand_id
1 'polypeptide(L)'
;MKTGPERIPLSERLKDRLASPAAPEAGSTPSPSTSFETDWSEALKRAQATIETDIRNFTDANRQHLSEALVTTEADVNRLRSMVQPFFLTMGAVALLIVLLSFTASWIWAGLIIDRAQSASLWQMGLQINQTSSGKVLTWDVNRLQLITCQAGSDKAPCLKIVQGD
;
A
#
# COMPACT_ATOMS: atom_id res chain seq x y z
N MET A 1 29.34 29.36 -8.47
CA MET A 1 29.82 29.98 -9.73
C MET A 1 28.61 30.41 -10.56
N LYS A 2 28.53 31.72 -10.85
CA LYS A 2 27.72 32.46 -11.86
C LYS A 2 26.20 32.19 -11.92
N THR A 3 25.37 32.99 -11.24
CA THR A 3 24.71 34.25 -11.71
C THR A 3 23.84 34.07 -12.96
N GLY A 4 22.57 33.68 -12.76
CA GLY A 4 21.50 33.97 -13.71
C GLY A 4 21.01 35.42 -13.54
N PRO A 5 20.48 36.07 -14.59
CA PRO A 5 20.24 37.50 -14.59
C PRO A 5 19.21 37.88 -13.52
N GLU A 6 19.65 38.72 -12.58
CA GLU A 6 18.82 39.33 -11.56
C GLU A 6 17.68 40.10 -12.25
N ARG A 7 16.46 39.55 -12.17
CA ARG A 7 15.27 40.21 -12.71
C ARG A 7 14.98 41.40 -11.83
N ILE A 8 15.36 42.58 -12.31
CA ILE A 8 14.97 43.87 -11.73
C ILE A 8 13.44 43.84 -11.53
N PRO A 9 12.94 43.90 -10.29
CA PRO A 9 11.51 43.89 -10.03
C PRO A 9 10.87 45.09 -10.73
N LEU A 10 9.68 44.87 -11.28
CA LEU A 10 8.96 45.82 -12.13
C LEU A 10 8.74 47.18 -11.44
N SER A 11 8.75 47.18 -10.10
CA SER A 11 8.73 48.36 -9.23
C SER A 11 9.95 49.28 -9.39
N GLU A 12 11.16 48.75 -9.57
CA GLU A 12 12.37 49.56 -9.76
C GLU A 12 12.39 50.20 -11.15
N ARG A 13 11.96 49.47 -12.18
CA ARG A 13 11.83 50.02 -13.56
C ARG A 13 10.82 51.14 -13.65
N LEU A 14 9.70 51.02 -12.93
CA LEU A 14 8.71 52.10 -12.85
C LEU A 14 9.25 53.29 -12.05
N LYS A 15 9.99 53.03 -10.97
CA LYS A 15 10.61 54.09 -10.15
C LYS A 15 11.61 54.92 -10.93
N ASP A 16 12.45 54.30 -11.77
CA ASP A 16 13.41 55.02 -12.63
C ASP A 16 12.71 55.85 -13.72
N ARG A 17 11.57 55.39 -14.23
CA ARG A 17 10.77 56.16 -15.20
C ARG A 17 10.00 57.31 -14.57
N LEU A 18 9.65 57.23 -13.29
CA LEU A 18 9.01 58.32 -12.55
C LEU A 18 10.02 59.33 -11.96
N ALA A 19 11.26 58.92 -11.71
CA ALA A 19 12.29 59.77 -11.08
C ALA A 19 13.01 60.72 -12.05
N SER A 20 12.64 60.77 -13.33
CA SER A 20 13.21 61.70 -14.31
C SER A 20 12.22 62.84 -14.65
N PRO A 21 12.21 63.94 -13.88
CA PRO A 21 11.60 65.19 -14.33
C PRO A 21 12.65 66.17 -14.88
N ALA A 22 12.30 66.75 -16.04
CA ALA A 22 12.76 68.02 -16.62
C ALA A 22 14.00 68.05 -17.55
N ALA A 23 13.73 68.39 -18.82
CA ALA A 23 14.48 69.40 -19.57
C ALA A 23 13.45 70.36 -20.21
N PRO A 24 13.55 71.70 -20.04
CA PRO A 24 12.56 72.64 -20.55
C PRO A 24 12.99 73.13 -21.94
N GLU A 25 12.15 72.95 -22.96
CA GLU A 25 12.22 73.78 -24.17
C GLU A 25 10.92 74.55 -24.33
N ALA A 26 11.08 75.88 -24.25
CA ALA A 26 10.04 76.85 -24.46
C ALA A 26 9.65 76.91 -25.94
N GLY A 27 8.35 76.75 -26.23
CA GLY A 27 7.85 76.92 -27.58
C GLY A 27 6.37 76.58 -27.71
N SER A 28 5.51 77.55 -27.42
CA SER A 28 4.11 77.67 -27.87
C SER A 28 3.21 76.43 -27.68
N THR A 29 2.55 76.34 -26.53
CA THR A 29 1.50 75.34 -26.31
C THR A 29 0.13 75.83 -26.81
N PRO A 30 -0.53 75.12 -27.75
CA PRO A 30 -1.99 75.10 -27.80
C PRO A 30 -2.54 74.41 -26.53
N SER A 31 -3.81 74.68 -26.19
CA SER A 31 -4.47 74.28 -24.94
C SER A 31 -4.07 72.87 -24.42
N PRO A 32 -3.45 72.76 -23.24
CA PRO A 32 -2.77 71.54 -22.76
C PRO A 32 -3.71 70.39 -22.35
N SER A 33 -5.02 70.61 -22.33
CA SER A 33 -5.99 69.60 -21.88
C SER A 33 -6.31 68.54 -22.94
N THR A 34 -6.31 68.88 -24.23
CA THR A 34 -6.71 67.94 -25.29
C THR A 34 -5.59 66.98 -25.69
N SER A 35 -4.32 67.44 -25.71
CA SER A 35 -3.17 66.57 -26.04
C SER A 35 -2.88 65.55 -24.94
N PHE A 36 -3.03 65.96 -23.68
CA PHE A 36 -2.85 65.09 -22.52
C PHE A 36 -3.88 63.96 -22.49
N GLU A 37 -5.17 64.27 -22.69
CA GLU A 37 -6.24 63.27 -22.74
C GLU A 37 -5.98 62.20 -23.83
N THR A 38 -5.54 62.64 -25.02
CA THR A 38 -5.18 61.73 -26.11
C THR A 38 -3.96 60.87 -25.78
N ASP A 39 -2.89 61.47 -25.23
CA ASP A 39 -1.66 60.76 -24.85
C ASP A 39 -1.93 59.72 -23.74
N TRP A 40 -2.80 60.04 -22.77
CA TRP A 40 -3.22 59.09 -21.75
C TRP A 40 -4.07 57.96 -22.29
N SER A 41 -5.00 58.25 -23.20
CA SER A 41 -5.82 57.22 -23.83
C SER A 41 -4.96 56.22 -24.62
N GLU A 42 -3.91 56.71 -25.28
CA GLU A 42 -3.02 55.91 -26.09
C GLU A 42 -2.00 55.14 -25.24
N ALA A 43 -1.54 55.73 -24.13
CA ALA A 43 -0.75 55.05 -23.11
C ALA A 43 -1.57 53.93 -22.43
N LEU A 44 -2.86 54.16 -22.13
CA LEU A 44 -3.76 53.15 -21.56
C LEU A 44 -4.01 52.00 -22.52
N LYS A 45 -4.24 52.29 -23.81
CA LYS A 45 -4.39 51.24 -24.83
C LYS A 45 -3.11 50.42 -24.99
N ARG A 46 -1.94 51.06 -24.99
CA ARG A 46 -0.64 50.36 -25.01
C ARG A 46 -0.42 49.52 -23.76
N ALA A 47 -0.77 50.04 -22.59
CA ALA A 47 -0.69 49.29 -21.34
C ALA A 47 -1.63 48.07 -21.36
N GLN A 48 -2.88 48.25 -21.81
CA GLN A 48 -3.86 47.17 -21.93
C GLN A 48 -3.40 46.08 -22.90
N ALA A 49 -2.91 46.45 -24.09
CA ALA A 49 -2.38 45.49 -25.06
C ALA A 49 -1.14 44.74 -24.52
N THR A 50 -0.28 45.45 -23.77
CA THR A 50 0.89 44.83 -23.13
C THR A 50 0.48 43.85 -22.06
N ILE A 51 -0.46 44.22 -21.17
CA ILE A 51 -0.97 43.35 -20.10
C ILE A 51 -1.64 42.11 -20.71
N GLU A 52 -2.45 42.27 -21.74
CA GLU A 52 -3.11 41.14 -22.39
C GLU A 52 -2.11 40.18 -23.05
N THR A 53 -1.07 40.73 -23.68
CA THR A 53 0.00 39.92 -24.27
C THR A 53 0.81 39.19 -23.20
N ASP A 54 1.11 39.84 -22.09
CA ASP A 54 1.90 39.26 -21.00
C ASP A 54 1.13 38.14 -20.29
N ILE A 55 -0.19 38.32 -20.09
CA ILE A 55 -1.07 37.28 -19.54
C ILE A 55 -1.09 36.04 -20.45
N ARG A 56 -1.21 36.23 -21.77
CA ARG A 56 -1.19 35.12 -22.74
C ARG A 56 0.14 34.39 -22.73
N ASN A 57 1.25 35.13 -22.81
CA ASN A 57 2.60 34.55 -22.75
C ASN A 57 2.84 33.77 -21.45
N PHE A 58 2.42 34.33 -20.31
CA PHE A 58 2.57 33.65 -19.03
C PHE A 58 1.73 32.36 -18.98
N THR A 59 0.50 32.41 -19.49
CA THR A 59 -0.40 31.25 -19.53
C THR A 59 0.16 30.14 -20.41
N ASP A 60 0.69 30.47 -21.59
CA ASP A 60 1.28 29.50 -22.51
C ASP A 60 2.57 28.89 -21.95
N ALA A 61 3.46 29.70 -21.37
CA ALA A 61 4.68 29.22 -20.73
C ALA A 61 4.35 28.27 -19.56
N ASN A 62 3.37 28.62 -18.74
CA ASN A 62 2.96 27.80 -17.60
C ASN A 62 2.32 26.48 -18.05
N ARG A 63 1.52 26.51 -19.12
CA ARG A 63 0.95 25.29 -19.74
C ARG A 63 2.05 24.37 -20.26
N GLN A 64 3.07 24.93 -20.90
CA GLN A 64 4.21 24.17 -21.41
C GLN A 64 4.99 23.51 -20.28
N HIS A 65 5.33 24.27 -19.22
CA HIS A 65 6.00 23.73 -18.03
C HIS A 65 5.20 22.61 -17.35
N LEU A 66 3.88 22.76 -17.22
CA LEU A 66 3.03 21.72 -16.65
C LEU A 66 3.00 20.46 -17.52
N SER A 67 2.93 20.62 -18.84
CA SER A 67 2.96 19.47 -19.76
C SER A 67 4.28 18.70 -19.71
N GLU A 68 5.40 19.40 -19.59
CA GLU A 68 6.73 18.80 -19.46
C GLU A 68 6.90 18.10 -18.10
N ALA A 69 6.42 18.73 -17.01
CA ALA A 69 6.39 18.12 -15.68
C ALA A 69 5.50 16.85 -15.64
N LEU A 70 4.37 16.86 -16.33
CA LEU A 70 3.50 15.69 -16.44
C LEU A 70 4.17 14.52 -17.18
N VAL A 71 4.82 14.79 -18.31
CA VAL A 71 5.51 13.74 -19.10
C VAL A 71 6.69 13.14 -18.32
N THR A 72 7.45 13.99 -17.63
CA THR A 72 8.59 13.55 -16.80
C THR A 72 8.13 12.74 -15.59
N THR A 73 7.07 13.18 -14.90
CA THR A 73 6.51 12.44 -13.76
C THR A 73 5.90 11.09 -14.16
N GLU A 74 5.24 11.00 -15.32
CA GLU A 74 4.71 9.72 -15.81
C GLU A 74 5.84 8.72 -16.12
N ALA A 75 6.93 9.17 -16.72
CA ALA A 75 8.10 8.34 -17.00
C ALA A 75 8.75 7.83 -15.71
N ASP A 76 8.90 8.70 -14.71
CA ASP A 76 9.47 8.33 -13.41
C ASP A 76 8.57 7.36 -12.63
N VAL A 77 7.25 7.57 -12.64
CA VAL A 77 6.28 6.66 -12.01
C VAL A 77 6.31 5.29 -12.68
N ASN A 78 6.36 5.23 -14.00
CA ASN A 78 6.43 3.95 -14.72
C ASN A 78 7.75 3.22 -14.43
N ARG A 79 8.87 3.95 -14.33
CA ARG A 79 10.15 3.38 -13.95
C ARG A 79 10.13 2.84 -12.51
N LEU A 80 9.62 3.60 -11.55
CA LEU A 80 9.44 3.18 -10.16
C LEU A 80 8.54 1.95 -10.06
N ARG A 81 7.41 1.94 -10.77
CA ARG A 81 6.50 0.79 -10.82
C ARG A 81 7.21 -0.45 -11.35
N SER A 82 7.97 -0.34 -12.44
CA SER A 82 8.70 -1.48 -13.01
C SER A 82 9.74 -2.07 -12.07
N MET A 83 10.38 -1.22 -11.24
CA MET A 83 11.40 -1.65 -10.29
C MET A 83 10.78 -2.34 -9.06
N VAL A 84 9.59 -1.91 -8.66
CA VAL A 84 8.97 -2.29 -7.38
C VAL A 84 7.94 -3.42 -7.54
N GLN A 85 7.29 -3.52 -8.72
CA GLN A 85 6.31 -4.55 -9.06
C GLN A 85 6.81 -6.01 -8.87
N PRO A 86 8.02 -6.41 -9.30
CA PRO A 86 8.49 -7.79 -9.09
C PRO A 86 8.72 -8.10 -7.60
N PHE A 87 9.07 -7.11 -6.78
CA PHE A 87 9.29 -7.29 -5.35
C PHE A 87 7.98 -7.59 -4.61
N PHE A 88 6.92 -6.85 -4.91
CA PHE A 88 5.61 -7.11 -4.29
C PHE A 88 4.99 -8.43 -4.73
N LEU A 89 5.14 -8.80 -6.01
CA LEU A 89 4.64 -10.08 -6.51
C LEU A 89 5.37 -11.26 -5.87
N THR A 90 6.70 -11.20 -5.77
CA THR A 90 7.49 -12.28 -5.15
C THR A 90 7.26 -12.37 -3.65
N MET A 91 7.31 -11.25 -2.92
CA MET A 91 7.07 -11.24 -1.48
C MET A 91 5.63 -11.66 -1.13
N GLY A 92 4.65 -11.21 -1.93
CA GLY A 92 3.26 -11.65 -1.80
C GLY A 92 3.10 -13.16 -2.01
N ALA A 93 3.71 -13.71 -3.07
CA ALA A 93 3.67 -15.14 -3.34
C ALA A 93 4.35 -15.97 -2.23
N VAL A 94 5.51 -15.52 -1.73
CA VAL A 94 6.22 -16.18 -0.62
C VAL A 94 5.39 -16.14 0.66
N ALA A 95 4.78 -15.01 1.01
CA ALA A 95 3.93 -14.90 2.18
C ALA A 95 2.72 -15.86 2.09
N LEU A 96 2.08 -15.94 0.92
CA LEU A 96 0.94 -16.84 0.69
C LEU A 96 1.37 -18.31 0.80
N LEU A 97 2.55 -18.65 0.26
CA LEU A 97 3.12 -19.98 0.35
C LEU A 97 3.41 -20.38 1.81
N ILE A 98 3.97 -19.47 2.62
CA ILE A 98 4.21 -19.71 4.05
C ILE A 98 2.89 -19.97 4.80
N VAL A 99 1.85 -19.18 4.53
CA VAL A 99 0.53 -19.37 5.14
C VAL A 99 -0.04 -20.74 4.78
N LEU A 100 0.00 -21.12 3.50
CA LEU A 100 -0.47 -22.43 3.02
C LEU A 100 0.30 -23.58 3.66
N LEU A 101 1.63 -23.50 3.71
CA LEU A 101 2.47 -24.52 4.34
C LEU A 101 2.19 -24.65 5.84
N SER A 102 2.00 -23.53 6.54
CA SER A 102 1.71 -23.54 7.98
C SER A 102 0.36 -24.19 8.26
N PHE A 103 -0.66 -23.88 7.45
CA PHE A 103 -1.99 -24.48 7.57
C PHE A 103 -1.97 -25.98 7.30
N THR A 104 -1.31 -26.41 6.22
CA THR A 104 -1.22 -27.83 5.87
C THR A 104 -0.42 -28.62 6.90
N ALA A 105 0.71 -28.08 7.37
CA ALA A 105 1.49 -28.69 8.45
C ALA A 105 0.64 -28.83 9.73
N SER A 106 -0.07 -27.77 10.14
CA SER A 106 -0.94 -27.80 11.31
C SER A 106 -2.00 -28.90 11.24
N TRP A 107 -2.64 -29.06 10.07
CA TRP A 107 -3.64 -30.11 9.86
C TRP A 107 -3.05 -31.52 10.01
N ILE A 108 -1.88 -31.76 9.43
CA ILE A 108 -1.18 -33.05 9.53
C ILE A 108 -0.83 -33.37 10.99
N TRP A 109 -0.25 -32.40 11.71
CA TRP A 109 0.12 -32.58 13.10
C TRP A 109 -1.10 -32.77 14.01
N ALA A 110 -2.18 -32.01 13.79
CA ALA A 110 -3.42 -32.17 14.53
C ALA A 110 -4.02 -33.57 14.34
N GLY A 111 -4.07 -34.07 13.10
CA GLY A 111 -4.54 -35.43 12.82
C GLY A 111 -3.72 -36.50 13.53
N LEU A 112 -2.39 -36.38 13.48
CA LEU A 112 -1.49 -37.34 14.13
C LEU A 112 -1.64 -37.34 15.66
N ILE A 113 -1.79 -36.17 16.27
CA ILE A 113 -2.02 -36.04 17.72
C ILE A 113 -3.38 -36.65 18.11
N ILE A 114 -4.43 -36.42 17.33
CA ILE A 114 -5.76 -36.98 17.57
C ILE A 114 -5.73 -38.51 17.47
N ASP A 115 -5.12 -39.06 16.42
CA ASP A 115 -4.99 -40.51 16.25
C ASP A 115 -4.21 -41.14 17.41
N ARG A 116 -3.10 -40.50 17.84
CA ARG A 116 -2.36 -40.97 19.01
C ARG A 116 -3.18 -40.89 20.29
N ALA A 117 -3.89 -39.79 20.54
CA ALA A 117 -4.71 -39.64 21.72
C ALA A 117 -5.84 -40.68 21.77
N GLN A 118 -6.48 -40.97 20.64
CA GLN A 118 -7.48 -42.04 20.52
C GLN A 118 -6.87 -43.42 20.75
N SER A 119 -5.71 -43.70 20.14
CA SER A 119 -5.04 -44.98 20.36
C SER A 119 -4.61 -45.18 21.81
N ALA A 120 -4.16 -44.11 22.49
CA ALA A 120 -3.75 -44.15 23.89
C ALA A 120 -4.95 -44.35 24.82
N SER A 121 -6.08 -43.68 24.56
CA SER A 121 -7.29 -43.86 25.36
C SER A 121 -7.90 -45.25 25.16
N LEU A 122 -7.91 -45.78 23.93
CA LEU A 122 -8.31 -47.16 23.64
C LEU A 122 -7.38 -48.16 24.33
N TRP A 123 -6.07 -47.90 24.30
CA TRP A 123 -5.09 -48.69 25.04
C TRP A 123 -5.36 -48.67 26.55
N GLN A 124 -5.70 -47.53 27.15
CA GLN A 124 -6.06 -47.48 28.58
C GLN A 124 -7.28 -48.34 28.89
N MET A 125 -8.22 -48.44 27.96
CA MET A 125 -9.39 -49.33 28.06
C MET A 125 -9.07 -50.80 27.74
N GLY A 126 -7.84 -51.16 27.34
CA GLY A 126 -7.48 -52.53 26.95
C GLY A 126 -8.00 -52.94 25.57
N LEU A 127 -8.33 -51.96 24.72
CA LEU A 127 -8.79 -52.16 23.35
C LEU A 127 -7.64 -51.87 22.37
N GLN A 128 -7.55 -52.69 21.33
CA GLN A 128 -6.62 -52.52 20.21
C GLN A 128 -7.41 -52.34 18.91
N ILE A 129 -6.87 -51.53 18.00
CA ILE A 129 -7.43 -51.37 16.66
C ILE A 129 -6.76 -52.41 15.76
N ASN A 130 -7.56 -53.34 15.23
CA ASN A 130 -7.10 -54.30 14.24
C ASN A 130 -7.65 -53.95 12.85
N GLN A 131 -6.80 -54.01 11.83
CA GLN A 131 -7.19 -53.67 10.47
C GLN A 131 -7.59 -54.93 9.72
N THR A 132 -8.86 -55.01 9.33
CA THR A 132 -9.42 -56.12 8.55
C THR A 132 -9.71 -55.69 7.12
N SER A 133 -9.95 -56.64 6.22
CA SER A 133 -10.39 -56.36 4.85
C SER A 133 -11.68 -55.55 4.77
N SER A 134 -12.49 -55.56 5.83
CA SER A 134 -13.77 -54.86 5.93
C SER A 134 -13.65 -53.49 6.63
N GLY A 135 -12.46 -53.13 7.12
CA GLY A 135 -12.20 -51.88 7.83
C GLY A 135 -11.53 -52.06 9.20
N LYS A 136 -11.48 -50.97 9.96
CA LYS A 136 -10.92 -50.94 11.31
C LYS A 136 -11.93 -51.53 12.30
N VAL A 137 -11.53 -52.55 13.06
CA VAL A 137 -12.34 -53.18 14.11
C VAL A 137 -11.63 -53.02 15.45
N LEU A 138 -12.40 -52.78 16.51
CA LEU A 138 -11.88 -52.72 17.88
C LEU A 138 -11.94 -54.13 18.48
N THR A 139 -10.80 -54.62 18.98
CA THR A 139 -10.69 -55.93 19.62
C THR A 139 -10.05 -55.78 20.99
N TRP A 140 -10.46 -56.62 21.95
CA TRP A 140 -9.84 -56.66 23.27
C TRP A 140 -8.41 -57.21 23.19
N ASP A 141 -7.50 -56.61 23.95
CA ASP A 141 -6.17 -57.16 24.16
C ASP A 141 -6.24 -58.37 25.10
N VAL A 142 -6.12 -59.56 24.52
CA VAL A 142 -6.21 -60.83 25.25
C VAL A 142 -5.14 -60.94 26.33
N ASN A 143 -3.96 -60.34 26.14
CA ASN A 143 -2.88 -60.40 27.12
C ASN A 143 -3.17 -59.58 28.39
N ARG A 144 -4.14 -58.65 28.30
CA ARG A 144 -4.54 -57.78 29.40
C ARG A 144 -5.87 -58.16 30.03
N LEU A 145 -6.54 -59.17 29.48
CA LEU A 145 -7.78 -59.71 30.03
C LEU A 145 -7.45 -60.77 31.09
N GLN A 146 -7.96 -60.58 32.30
CA GLN A 146 -7.94 -61.58 33.36
C GLN A 146 -9.37 -61.98 33.73
N LEU A 147 -9.60 -63.28 33.85
CA LEU A 147 -10.85 -63.80 34.39
C LEU A 147 -10.77 -63.74 35.93
N ILE A 148 -11.70 -63.02 36.54
CA ILE A 148 -11.84 -62.87 37.98
C ILE A 148 -13.26 -63.27 38.40
N THR A 149 -13.49 -63.43 39.70
CA THR A 149 -14.83 -63.66 40.24
C THR A 149 -15.37 -62.37 40.85
N CYS A 150 -16.46 -61.84 40.31
CA CYS A 150 -17.19 -60.71 40.90
C CYS A 150 -18.27 -61.18 41.88
N GLN A 151 -18.54 -60.36 42.88
CA GLN A 151 -19.71 -60.48 43.73
C GLN A 151 -20.87 -59.69 43.08
N ALA A 152 -21.91 -60.38 42.62
CA ALA A 152 -23.13 -59.78 42.08
C ALA A 152 -24.27 -60.01 43.07
N GLY A 153 -24.41 -59.10 44.04
CA GLY A 153 -25.32 -59.32 45.18
C GLY A 153 -24.83 -60.45 46.08
N SER A 154 -25.66 -61.47 46.28
CA SER A 154 -25.31 -62.66 47.08
C SER A 154 -24.50 -63.71 46.32
N ASP A 155 -24.47 -63.65 44.98
CA ASP A 155 -23.86 -64.69 44.14
C ASP A 155 -22.49 -64.29 43.60
N LYS A 156 -21.65 -65.31 43.37
CA LYS A 156 -20.34 -65.17 42.74
C LYS A 156 -20.44 -65.52 41.26
N ALA A 157 -20.05 -64.60 40.38
CA ALA A 157 -20.09 -64.77 38.94
C ALA A 157 -18.70 -64.52 38.30
N PRO A 158 -18.35 -65.23 37.20
CA PRO A 158 -17.13 -64.95 36.45
C PRO A 158 -17.23 -63.60 35.72
N CYS A 159 -16.14 -62.84 35.76
CA CYS A 159 -16.00 -61.48 35.25
C CYS A 159 -14.68 -61.32 34.51
N LEU A 160 -14.66 -60.43 33.52
CA LEU A 160 -13.42 -60.02 32.86
C LEU A 160 -12.92 -58.71 33.46
N LYS A 161 -11.67 -58.70 33.91
CA LYS A 161 -10.96 -57.51 34.38
C LYS A 161 -9.83 -57.17 33.40
N ILE A 162 -9.72 -55.90 33.06
CA ILE A 162 -8.59 -55.37 32.28
C ILE A 162 -7.48 -54.99 33.26
N VAL A 163 -6.29 -55.55 33.07
CA VAL A 163 -5.10 -55.20 33.85
C VAL A 163 -4.49 -53.93 33.25
N GLN A 164 -4.33 -52.87 34.03
CA GLN A 164 -3.54 -51.70 33.61
C GLN A 164 -2.08 -52.12 33.51
N GLY A 165 -1.46 -51.90 32.33
CA GLY A 165 -0.02 -52.01 32.19
C GLY A 165 0.64 -50.77 32.80
N ASP A 166 1.79 -50.96 33.44
CA ASP A 166 2.64 -49.87 33.93
C ASP A 166 3.17 -48.99 32.77
#